data_AF-A0A496XP39-F1
#
_entry.id   AF-A0A496XP39-F1
#
_cell.length_a   1.000
_cell.length_b   1.000
_cell.length_c   1.000
_cell.angle_alpha   90.00
_cell.angle_beta   90.00
_cell.angle_gamma   90.00
#
_symmetry.space_group_name_H-M   'P 1'
#
loop_
_entity.id
_entity.type
_entity.pdbx_description
1 polymer ?
#
loop_
_entity_poly.entity_id
_entity_poly.type
_entity_poly.pdbx_seq_one_letter_code
_entity_poly.pdbx_strand_id
1 'polypeptide(L)' 'QDNPGVNIQYQSGMVRLERAGSLTVKRETVEENLGREWDVQEMHLVLISLAGNIDKDDDKFELS' A
#
# COMPACT_ATOMS: atom_id res chain seq x y z
N GLN A 1 1.03 -9.58 1.85
CA GLN A 1 0.29 -10.52 2.72
C GLN A 1 -1.14 -10.04 2.96
N ASP A 2 -1.38 -8.75 3.19
CA ASP A 2 -2.73 -8.21 3.44
C ASP A 2 -3.72 -8.25 2.25
N ASN A 3 -3.22 -8.32 1.02
CA ASN A 3 -4.04 -8.25 -0.20
C ASN A 3 -3.95 -9.56 -1.00
N PRO A 4 -4.65 -10.63 -0.60
CA PRO A 4 -4.68 -11.85 -1.39
C PRO A 4 -5.31 -11.58 -2.75
N GLY A 5 -4.70 -12.11 -3.81
CA GLY A 5 -5.15 -11.92 -5.19
C GLY A 5 -4.76 -10.58 -5.81
N VAL A 6 -3.85 -9.81 -5.20
CA VAL A 6 -3.26 -8.63 -5.87
C VAL A 6 -2.43 -9.06 -7.07
N ASN A 7 -2.65 -8.39 -8.20
CA ASN A 7 -1.82 -8.52 -9.39
C ASN A 7 -0.66 -7.52 -9.31
N ILE A 8 0.57 -8.02 -9.39
CA ILE A 8 1.79 -7.21 -9.27
C ILE A 8 2.45 -7.14 -10.64
N GLN A 9 2.63 -5.93 -11.16
CA GLN A 9 3.29 -5.67 -12.43
C GLN A 9 4.56 -4.85 -12.21
N TYR A 10 5.71 -5.43 -12.56
CA TYR A 10 7.00 -4.75 -12.49
C TYR A 10 7.24 -4.00 -13.79
N GLN A 11 7.44 -2.69 -13.72
CA GLN A 11 7.76 -1.82 -14.84
C GLN A 11 9.10 -1.12 -14.57
N SER A 12 9.75 -0.61 -15.61
CA SER A 12 11.05 0.07 -15.45
C SER A 12 10.89 1.33 -14.61
N GLY A 13 11.32 1.29 -13.35
CA GLY A 13 11.27 2.40 -12.40
C GLY A 13 10.02 2.46 -11.52
N MET A 14 9.06 1.53 -11.66
CA MET A 14 7.90 1.46 -10.76
C MET A 14 7.28 0.07 -10.66
N VAL A 15 6.54 -0.15 -9.57
CA VAL A 15 5.72 -1.35 -9.38
C VAL A 15 4.26 -0.93 -9.36
N ARG A 16 3.47 -1.49 -10.27
CA ARG A 16 2.03 -1.28 -10.32
C ARG A 16 1.32 -2.42 -9.63
N LEU A 17 0.44 -2.07 -8.69
CA LEU A 17 -0.39 -3.01 -7.94
C LEU A 17 -1.84 -2.84 -8.38
N GLU A 18 -2.51 -3.92 -8.73
CA GLU A 18 -3.92 -3.92 -9.14
C GLU A 18 -4.70 -4.99 -8.40
N ARG A 19 -5.89 -4.64 -7.92
CA ARG A 19 -6.81 -5.59 -7.29
C ARG A 19 -8.25 -5.11 -7.50
N ALA A 20 -9.16 -6.06 -7.71
CA ALA A 20 -10.59 -5.76 -7.72
C ALA A 20 -11.11 -5.64 -6.28
N GLY A 21 -11.91 -4.61 -6.01
CA GLY A 21 -12.35 -4.28 -4.65
C GLY A 21 -11.35 -3.32 -4.01
N SER A 22 -10.72 -3.72 -2.91
CA SER A 22 -9.84 -2.82 -2.16
C SER A 22 -8.36 -3.25 -2.14
N LEU A 23 -7.47 -2.30 -1.85
CA LEU A 23 -6.08 -2.52 -1.48
C LEU A 23 -5.82 -1.92 -0.12
N THR A 24 -5.41 -2.72 0.86
CA THR A 24 -5.16 -2.28 2.23
C THR A 24 -3.71 -2.51 2.60
N VAL A 25 -3.02 -1.47 3.05
CA VAL A 25 -1.67 -1.55 3.62
C VAL A 25 -1.77 -1.20 5.09
N LYS A 26 -1.39 -2.15 5.96
CA LYS A 26 -1.43 -1.96 7.41
C LYS A 26 -0.06 -1.55 7.92
N ARG A 27 -0.05 -0.62 8.89
CA ARG A 27 1.17 -0.15 9.56
C ARG A 27 1.94 -1.32 10.19
N GLU A 28 1.27 -2.15 10.97
CA GLU A 28 1.85 -3.32 11.65
C GLU A 28 2.60 -4.24 10.68
N THR A 29 1.98 -4.61 9.56
CA THR A 29 2.62 -5.46 8.53
C THR A 29 3.85 -4.79 7.93
N VAL A 30 3.80 -3.46 7.73
CA VAL A 30 4.93 -2.72 7.14
C VAL A 30 6.07 -2.59 8.15
N GLU A 31 5.79 -2.33 9.42
CA GLU A 31 6.77 -2.27 10.51
C GLU A 31 7.47 -3.61 10.74
N GLU A 32 6.72 -4.72 10.73
CA GLU A 32 7.28 -6.07 10.84
C GLU A 32 8.25 -6.36 9.69
N ASN A 33 7.90 -5.95 8.47
CA ASN A 33 8.74 -6.15 7.28
C ASN A 33 9.95 -5.21 7.24
N LEU A 34 9.84 -3.98 7.76
CA LEU A 34 10.92 -2.98 7.80
C LEU A 34 11.85 -3.15 8.99
N GLY A 35 11.38 -3.76 10.09
CA GLY A 35 12.13 -3.88 11.35
C GLY A 35 12.30 -2.56 12.10
N ARG A 36 11.43 -1.58 11.85
CA ARG A 36 11.41 -0.26 12.51
C ARG A 36 9.98 0.28 12.58
N GLU A 37 9.76 1.28 13.44
CA GLU A 37 8.54 2.09 13.41
C GLU A 37 8.38 2.77 12.04
N TRP A 38 7.15 2.82 11.56
CA TRP A 38 6.79 3.34 10.26
C TRP A 38 5.48 4.10 10.35
N ASP A 39 5.46 5.33 9.81
CA ASP A 39 4.25 6.15 9.77
C ASP A 39 3.51 5.95 8.42
N VAL A 40 2.19 5.80 8.46
CA VAL A 40 1.34 5.61 7.27
C VAL A 40 1.48 6.75 6.25
N GLN A 41 1.84 7.96 6.70
CA GLN A 41 2.13 9.11 5.84
C GLN A 41 3.39 8.92 4.99
N GLU A 42 4.38 8.13 5.45
CA GLU A 42 5.60 7.83 4.67
C GLU A 42 5.27 7.17 3.33
N MET A 43 4.12 6.50 3.19
CA MET A 43 3.66 5.90 1.93
C MET A 43 3.60 6.93 0.78
N HIS A 44 3.31 8.20 1.08
CA HIS A 44 3.24 9.25 0.07
C HIS A 44 4.59 9.58 -0.58
N LEU A 45 5.71 9.19 0.04
CA LEU A 45 7.05 9.44 -0.50
C LEU A 45 7.36 8.56 -1.72
N VAL A 46 6.73 7.39 -1.82
CA VAL A 46 6.99 6.38 -2.85
C VAL A 46 5.83 6.23 -3.85
N LEU A 47 4.70 6.87 -3.57
CA LEU A 47 3.50 6.81 -4.41
C LEU A 47 3.66 7.66 -5.66
N ILE A 48 3.46 7.04 -6.82
CA ILE A 48 3.46 7.73 -8.12
C ILE A 48 2.04 8.12 -8.51
N SER A 49 1.12 7.16 -8.46
CA SER A 49 -0.29 7.36 -8.81
C SER A 49 -1.20 6.38 -8.08
N LEU A 50 -2.45 6.80 -7.87
CA LEU A 50 -3.51 6.04 -7.22
C LEU A 50 -4.78 6.17 -8.04
N ALA A 51 -5.59 5.12 -8.08
CA ALA A 51 -6.89 5.12 -8.76
C ALA A 51 -7.92 4.45 -7.85
N GLY A 52 -8.86 5.25 -7.34
CA GLY A 52 -9.88 4.80 -6.38
C GLY A 52 -10.15 5.84 -5.30
N ASN A 53 -11.01 5.49 -4.35
CA ASN A 53 -11.23 6.25 -3.13
C ASN A 53 -10.19 5.86 -2.10
N ILE A 54 -9.52 6.85 -1.53
CA ILE A 54 -8.52 6.67 -0.49
C ILE A 54 -9.19 6.85 0.86
N ASP A 55 -9.02 5.85 1.73
CA ASP A 55 -9.35 5.95 3.14
C ASP A 55 -8.07 5.76 3.96
N LYS A 56 -7.78 6.71 4.84
CA LYS A 56 -6.50 6.82 5.54
C LYS A 56 -6.75 7.06 7.02
N ASP A 57 -6.25 6.13 7.82
CA ASP A 57 -6.23 6.19 9.28
C ASP A 57 -4.77 6.12 9.79
N ASP A 58 -4.59 6.28 11.10
CA ASP A 58 -3.27 6.20 11.75
C ASP A 58 -2.64 4.79 11.63
N ASP A 59 -3.46 3.74 11.47
CA ASP A 59 -3.00 2.34 11.42
C ASP A 59 -3.03 1.73 10.02
N LYS A 60 -3.73 2.33 9.05
CA LYS A 60 -3.89 1.73 7.71
C LYS A 60 -4.05 2.76 6.59
N PHE A 61 -3.63 2.32 5.41
CA PHE A 61 -3.89 2.97 4.14
C PHE A 61 -4.76 2.04 3.29
N GLU A 62 -5.96 2.48 2.93
CA GLU A 62 -6.90 1.69 2.12
C GLU A 62 -7.29 2.42 0.83
N LEU A 63 -7.39 1.66 -0.25
CA LEU A 63 -7.88 2.09 -1.56
C LEU A 63 -9.09 1.24 -1.93
N SER A 64 -10.17 1.84 -2.45
CA SER A 64 -11.39 1.14 -2.90
C SER A 64 -11.96 1.68 -4.21
#